data_AF-A0A7V5P9W0-F1
#
_entry.id   AF-A0A7V5P9W0-F1
#
_cell.length_a   1.000
_cell.length_b   1.000
_cell.length_c   1.000
_cell.angle_alpha   90.00
_cell.angle_beta   90.00
_cell.angle_gamma   90.00
#
_symmetry.space_group_name_H-M   'P 1'
#
loop_
_entity.id
_entity.type
_entity.pdbx_description
1 polymer ?
#
loop_
_entity_poly.entity_id
_entity_poly.type
_entity_poly.pdbx_seq_one_letter_code
_entity_poly.pdbx_strand_id
1 'polypeptide(L)'
;QSMGIEVEASHHEVAAGQQEIDFHYGDALRSADNAMTFKYTMKSVAKKNNLHATFMPKPIFGINGSGMHVHQSLMNRSTGENAFTAEGSEYGLSPLALSFIAGQLAHARAMCLVVAPLVNSYKRLVPGYEAPVYISWGRTNRSALIRVPRVSKGNPMATRLELRCPDPSCNPYLAFAVMLAAGLDGIKRNLQPPAPIEEDIYHLDEETRRLRHVDTLPASLSEAIAEAQADPLIEEALGSYTFERLVEAKKQEWDDYRIRVMSWEIERYLPLY
;
A
#
# COMPACT_ATOMS: atom_id res chain seq x y z
N GLN A 1 21.23 -2.90 11.60
CA GLN A 1 22.28 -3.93 11.56
C GLN A 1 22.46 -4.68 12.88
N SER A 2 22.79 -4.06 14.02
CA SER A 2 22.99 -4.78 15.31
C SER A 2 21.76 -5.55 15.83
N MET A 3 20.55 -5.20 15.35
CA MET A 3 19.29 -5.87 15.67
C MET A 3 18.88 -6.94 14.63
N GLY A 4 19.79 -7.37 13.75
CA GLY A 4 19.50 -8.38 12.73
C GLY A 4 18.65 -7.89 11.55
N ILE A 5 18.47 -6.57 11.40
CA ILE A 5 17.88 -5.94 10.21
C ILE A 5 19.03 -5.51 9.30
N GLU A 6 19.11 -6.13 8.13
CA GLU A 6 20.02 -5.76 7.05
C GLU A 6 19.44 -4.55 6.30
N VAL A 7 20.17 -3.43 6.31
CA VAL A 7 19.75 -2.17 5.67
C VAL A 7 20.39 -2.12 4.30
N GLU A 8 19.60 -1.89 3.26
CA GLU A 8 20.07 -1.75 1.88
C GLU A 8 20.42 -0.30 1.54
N ALA A 9 19.56 0.63 1.95
CA ALA A 9 19.71 2.04 1.64
C ALA A 9 19.12 2.93 2.73
N SER A 10 19.57 4.17 2.77
CA SER A 10 18.94 5.24 3.52
C SER A 10 19.12 6.55 2.78
N HIS A 11 18.05 7.34 2.68
CA HIS A 11 18.09 8.64 2.04
C HIS A 11 17.02 9.58 2.61
N HIS A 12 17.25 10.88 2.41
CA HIS A 12 16.24 11.90 2.61
C HIS A 12 15.15 11.72 1.54
N GLU A 13 13.89 11.86 1.94
CA GLU A 13 12.73 11.71 1.07
C GLU A 13 12.27 13.05 0.47
N VAL A 14 11.17 13.07 -0.27
CA VAL A 14 10.72 14.28 -0.99
C VAL A 14 10.33 15.42 -0.04
N ALA A 15 9.61 15.14 1.04
CA ALA A 15 9.18 16.18 1.98
C ALA A 15 10.28 16.55 3.00
N ALA A 16 10.30 17.81 3.42
CA ALA A 16 11.23 18.28 4.45
C ALA A 16 11.11 17.48 5.75
N GLY A 17 12.23 16.92 6.22
CA GLY A 17 12.28 16.08 7.42
C GLY A 17 11.78 14.65 7.24
N GLN A 18 11.38 14.26 6.02
CA GLN A 18 11.02 12.88 5.67
C GLN A 18 12.29 12.06 5.37
N GLN A 19 12.32 10.82 5.82
CA GLN A 19 13.45 9.91 5.65
C GLN A 19 12.94 8.53 5.27
N GLU A 20 13.72 7.81 4.45
CA GLU A 20 13.49 6.42 4.10
C GLU A 20 14.72 5.58 4.49
N ILE A 21 14.45 4.37 4.98
CA ILE A 21 15.45 3.35 5.25
C ILE A 21 14.89 2.03 4.72
N ASP A 22 15.49 1.55 3.65
CA ASP A 22 15.16 0.27 3.04
C ASP A 22 15.91 -0.85 3.75
N PHE A 23 15.19 -1.94 4.02
CA PHE A 23 15.80 -3.15 4.54
C PHE A 23 15.62 -4.32 3.58
N HIS A 24 16.59 -5.23 3.60
CA HIS A 24 16.60 -6.41 2.76
C HIS A 24 15.33 -7.22 2.96
N TYR A 25 14.81 -7.78 1.87
CA TYR A 25 13.60 -8.58 1.92
C TYR A 25 13.82 -9.87 2.73
N GLY A 26 12.73 -10.43 3.25
CA GLY A 26 12.72 -11.74 3.90
C GLY A 26 11.40 -12.45 3.66
N ASP A 27 11.18 -13.57 4.34
CA ASP A 27 9.84 -14.13 4.40
C ASP A 27 8.85 -13.14 5.04
N ALA A 28 7.55 -13.35 4.82
CA ALA A 28 6.52 -12.41 5.23
C ALA A 28 6.52 -12.11 6.74
N LEU A 29 6.71 -13.15 7.58
CA LEU A 29 6.70 -12.98 9.03
C LEU A 29 7.94 -12.23 9.51
N ARG A 30 9.13 -12.64 9.03
CA ARG A 30 10.39 -11.95 9.33
C ARG A 30 10.36 -10.49 8.90
N SER A 31 9.77 -10.21 7.74
CA SER A 31 9.62 -8.84 7.22
C SER A 31 8.66 -8.01 8.09
N ALA A 32 7.58 -8.61 8.60
CA ALA A 32 6.66 -7.94 9.52
C ALA A 32 7.31 -7.65 10.88
N ASP A 33 8.08 -8.60 11.41
CA ASP A 33 8.90 -8.42 12.63
C ASP A 33 9.90 -7.27 12.44
N ASN A 34 10.58 -7.23 11.30
CA ASN A 34 11.52 -6.18 10.94
C ASN A 34 10.83 -4.82 10.88
N ALA A 35 9.67 -4.72 10.22
CA ALA A 35 8.90 -3.48 10.14
C ALA A 35 8.47 -2.95 11.52
N MET A 36 8.00 -3.84 12.40
CA MET A 36 7.63 -3.47 13.78
C MET A 36 8.83 -3.03 14.61
N THR A 37 9.91 -3.81 14.54
CA THR A 37 11.17 -3.51 15.24
C THR A 37 11.76 -2.19 14.77
N PHE A 38 11.76 -1.95 13.45
CA PHE A 38 12.22 -0.71 12.84
C PHE A 38 11.44 0.50 13.36
N LYS A 39 10.09 0.45 13.32
CA LYS A 39 9.23 1.54 13.82
C LYS A 39 9.54 1.88 15.29
N TYR A 40 9.69 0.87 16.14
CA TYR A 40 9.97 1.06 17.56
C TYR A 40 11.38 1.64 17.80
N THR A 41 12.37 1.08 17.11
CA THR A 41 13.77 1.52 17.21
C THR A 41 13.93 2.95 16.73
N MET A 42 13.34 3.31 15.59
CA MET A 42 13.42 4.67 15.05
C MET A 42 12.80 5.70 15.99
N LYS A 43 11.61 5.42 16.56
CA LYS A 43 11.02 6.29 17.58
C LYS A 43 11.92 6.44 18.81
N SER A 44 12.55 5.37 19.24
CA SER A 44 13.45 5.37 20.41
C SER A 44 14.72 6.17 20.15
N VAL A 45 15.34 6.00 18.98
CA VAL A 45 16.55 6.74 18.57
C VAL A 45 16.23 8.22 18.37
N ALA A 46 15.11 8.56 17.70
CA ALA A 46 14.68 9.94 17.53
C ALA A 46 14.49 10.62 18.90
N LYS A 47 13.79 9.95 19.83
CA LYS A 47 13.57 10.49 21.19
C LYS A 47 14.89 10.75 21.93
N LYS A 48 15.89 9.87 21.81
CA LYS A 48 17.23 10.08 22.39
C LYS A 48 17.96 11.29 21.83
N ASN A 49 17.61 11.72 20.62
CA ASN A 49 18.15 12.89 19.95
C ASN A 49 17.21 14.11 20.04
N ASN A 50 16.25 14.12 20.98
CA ASN A 50 15.25 15.18 21.14
C ASN A 50 14.38 15.44 19.89
N LEU A 51 14.17 14.40 19.07
CA LEU A 51 13.30 14.43 17.90
C LEU A 51 12.06 13.54 18.14
N HIS A 52 10.98 13.82 17.40
CA HIS A 52 9.78 12.99 17.37
C HIS A 52 9.62 12.35 15.99
N ALA A 53 10.01 11.08 15.86
CA ALA A 53 9.73 10.31 14.66
C ALA A 53 8.26 9.87 14.64
N THR A 54 7.57 10.14 13.54
CA THR A 54 6.20 9.69 13.30
C THR A 54 6.12 8.84 12.04
N PHE A 55 5.19 7.90 12.05
CA PHE A 55 4.85 7.01 10.95
C PHE A 55 3.41 7.28 10.46
N MET A 56 2.89 8.46 10.82
CA MET A 56 1.58 8.94 10.42
C MET A 56 1.54 9.13 8.89
N PRO A 57 0.49 8.67 8.18
CA PRO A 57 0.46 8.70 6.71
C PRO A 57 0.61 10.09 6.09
N LYS A 58 -0.02 11.10 6.70
CA LYS A 58 -0.03 12.48 6.22
C LYS A 58 -0.04 13.45 7.41
N PRO A 59 1.13 13.73 8.01
CA PRO A 59 1.21 14.61 9.17
C PRO A 59 1.02 16.09 8.81
N ILE A 60 1.31 16.48 7.56
CA ILE A 60 1.29 17.87 7.11
C ILE A 60 0.53 17.95 5.77
N PHE A 61 -0.40 18.91 5.66
CA PHE A 61 -1.11 19.22 4.42
C PHE A 61 -0.17 19.89 3.40
N GLY A 62 -0.37 19.62 2.11
CA GLY A 62 0.37 20.31 1.04
C GLY A 62 1.77 19.75 0.71
N ILE A 63 2.23 18.72 1.41
CA ILE A 63 3.53 18.06 1.15
C ILE A 63 3.37 16.53 1.06
N ASN A 64 4.38 15.80 0.57
CA ASN A 64 4.32 14.34 0.48
C ASN A 64 4.00 13.67 1.83
N GLY A 65 3.23 12.59 1.77
CA GLY A 65 2.97 11.73 2.93
C GLY A 65 3.91 10.53 2.97
N SER A 66 3.83 9.74 4.02
CA SER A 66 4.63 8.53 4.19
C SER A 66 3.84 7.28 3.76
N GLY A 67 4.36 6.57 2.77
CA GLY A 67 3.89 5.24 2.38
C GLY A 67 4.73 4.14 3.04
N MET A 68 4.24 2.91 2.94
CA MET A 68 5.01 1.70 3.21
C MET A 68 4.90 0.83 1.96
N HIS A 69 5.74 1.08 0.96
CA HIS A 69 5.70 0.31 -0.26
C HIS A 69 6.13 -1.14 0.03
N VAL A 70 5.34 -2.10 -0.43
CA VAL A 70 5.58 -3.52 -0.14
C VAL A 70 6.00 -4.23 -1.42
N HIS A 71 7.28 -4.59 -1.47
CA HIS A 71 7.84 -5.42 -2.53
C HIS A 71 7.53 -6.90 -2.27
N GLN A 72 6.90 -7.56 -3.24
CA GLN A 72 6.42 -8.93 -3.12
C GLN A 72 6.96 -9.81 -4.25
N SER A 73 7.38 -11.01 -3.90
CA SER A 73 7.71 -12.10 -4.83
C SER A 73 7.22 -13.43 -4.25
N LEU A 74 6.88 -14.38 -5.12
CA LEU A 74 6.60 -15.75 -4.73
C LEU A 74 7.76 -16.65 -5.12
N MET A 75 8.24 -17.44 -4.17
CA MET A 75 9.34 -18.38 -4.38
C MET A 75 8.79 -19.79 -4.47
N ASN A 76 9.21 -20.53 -5.50
CA ASN A 76 8.93 -21.95 -5.57
C ASN A 76 9.77 -22.68 -4.52
N ARG A 77 9.11 -23.33 -3.56
CA ARG A 77 9.79 -24.03 -2.46
C ARG A 77 10.61 -25.25 -2.91
N SER A 78 10.26 -25.89 -4.02
CA SER A 78 10.99 -27.07 -4.50
C SER A 78 12.20 -26.69 -5.34
N THR A 79 12.12 -25.65 -6.17
CA THR A 79 13.22 -25.23 -7.05
C THR A 79 14.06 -24.09 -6.49
N GLY A 80 13.53 -23.32 -5.53
CA GLY A 80 14.16 -22.10 -5.02
C GLY A 80 14.07 -20.92 -5.99
N GLU A 81 13.38 -21.07 -7.12
CA GLU A 81 13.29 -20.04 -8.17
C GLU A 81 12.15 -19.05 -7.88
N ASN A 82 12.30 -17.83 -8.39
CA ASN A 82 11.28 -16.80 -8.31
C ASN A 82 10.15 -17.09 -9.30
N ALA A 83 8.97 -17.45 -8.81
CA ALA A 83 7.80 -17.80 -9.60
C ALA A 83 7.19 -16.62 -10.36
N PHE A 84 7.60 -15.39 -10.06
CA PHE A 84 7.15 -14.20 -10.81
C PHE A 84 7.97 -13.94 -12.07
N THR A 85 9.15 -14.54 -12.22
CA THR A 85 10.01 -14.26 -13.37
C THR A 85 9.60 -15.05 -14.60
N ALA A 86 9.64 -14.42 -15.77
CA ALA A 86 9.60 -15.13 -17.05
C ALA A 86 10.45 -14.39 -18.08
N GLU A 87 11.52 -15.05 -18.53
CA GLU A 87 12.41 -14.51 -19.56
C GLU A 87 11.67 -14.28 -20.88
N GLY A 88 11.99 -13.18 -21.57
CA GLY A 88 11.41 -12.84 -22.87
C GLY A 88 10.01 -12.23 -22.85
N SER A 89 9.34 -12.17 -21.69
CA SER A 89 8.07 -11.43 -21.56
C SER A 89 8.31 -9.91 -21.48
N GLU A 90 7.37 -9.11 -21.99
CA GLU A 90 7.46 -7.63 -22.06
C GLU A 90 7.84 -6.98 -20.71
N TYR A 91 7.26 -7.51 -19.62
CA TYR A 91 7.51 -7.06 -18.26
C TYR A 91 8.42 -8.01 -17.45
N GLY A 92 9.01 -9.04 -18.05
CA GLY A 92 9.77 -10.05 -17.28
C GLY A 92 8.91 -10.82 -16.27
N LEU A 93 7.58 -10.81 -16.46
CA LEU A 93 6.59 -11.36 -15.56
C LEU A 93 6.02 -12.67 -16.10
N SER A 94 5.92 -13.67 -15.24
CA SER A 94 5.22 -14.91 -15.52
C SER A 94 3.71 -14.70 -15.57
N PRO A 95 2.94 -15.62 -16.20
CA PRO A 95 1.48 -15.61 -16.09
C PRO A 95 0.99 -15.63 -14.63
N LEU A 96 1.72 -16.32 -13.76
CA LEU A 96 1.43 -16.36 -12.33
C LEU A 96 1.54 -14.97 -11.68
N ALA A 97 2.58 -14.19 -12.02
CA ALA A 97 2.72 -12.81 -11.54
C ALA A 97 1.58 -11.91 -12.05
N LEU A 98 1.17 -12.07 -13.32
CA LEU A 98 0.06 -11.32 -13.88
C LEU A 98 -1.27 -11.64 -13.17
N SER A 99 -1.55 -12.90 -12.89
CA SER A 99 -2.72 -13.27 -12.08
C SER A 99 -2.64 -12.78 -10.64
N PHE A 100 -1.44 -12.75 -10.05
CA PHE A 100 -1.24 -12.16 -8.73
C PHE A 100 -1.53 -10.64 -8.72
N ILE A 101 -1.07 -9.90 -9.73
CA ILE A 101 -1.44 -8.49 -9.94
C ILE A 101 -2.96 -8.35 -10.05
N ALA A 102 -3.59 -9.17 -10.90
CA ALA A 102 -5.02 -9.11 -11.15
C ALA A 102 -5.85 -9.32 -9.88
N GLY A 103 -5.46 -10.27 -9.02
CA GLY A 103 -6.08 -10.48 -7.72
C GLY A 103 -5.93 -9.26 -6.79
N GLN A 104 -4.73 -8.70 -6.67
CA GLN A 104 -4.53 -7.51 -5.85
C GLN A 104 -5.31 -6.28 -6.36
N LEU A 105 -5.44 -6.11 -7.68
CA LEU A 105 -6.25 -5.04 -8.25
C LEU A 105 -7.75 -5.26 -7.98
N ALA A 106 -8.24 -6.49 -8.11
CA ALA A 106 -9.64 -6.83 -7.87
C ALA A 106 -10.08 -6.56 -6.42
N HIS A 107 -9.19 -6.77 -5.46
CA HIS A 107 -9.46 -6.59 -4.02
C HIS A 107 -8.87 -5.28 -3.46
N ALA A 108 -8.37 -4.38 -4.31
CA ALA A 108 -7.61 -3.20 -3.89
C ALA A 108 -8.40 -2.29 -2.95
N ARG A 109 -9.69 -2.08 -3.24
CA ARG A 109 -10.57 -1.21 -2.44
C ARG A 109 -10.84 -1.81 -1.07
N ALA A 110 -11.14 -3.10 -1.01
CA ALA A 110 -11.39 -3.82 0.23
C ALA A 110 -10.14 -3.92 1.12
N MET A 111 -8.96 -4.14 0.53
CA MET A 111 -7.70 -4.18 1.27
C MET A 111 -7.38 -2.86 2.01
N CYS A 112 -7.88 -1.72 1.54
CA CYS A 112 -7.60 -0.40 2.15
C CYS A 112 -7.98 -0.32 3.63
N LEU A 113 -9.01 -1.05 4.10
CA LEU A 113 -9.35 -1.09 5.52
C LEU A 113 -8.16 -1.56 6.39
N VAL A 114 -7.33 -2.45 5.84
CA VAL A 114 -6.21 -3.08 6.56
C VAL A 114 -4.89 -2.35 6.28
N VAL A 115 -4.63 -2.02 5.01
CA VAL A 115 -3.32 -1.48 4.58
C VAL A 115 -3.22 0.04 4.72
N ALA A 116 -4.36 0.73 4.81
CA ALA A 116 -4.49 2.17 4.98
C ALA A 116 -5.53 2.48 6.09
N PRO A 117 -5.27 2.06 7.34
CA PRO A 117 -6.33 1.84 8.32
C PRO A 117 -6.74 3.09 9.12
N LEU A 118 -6.15 4.27 8.89
CA LEU A 118 -6.50 5.47 9.65
C LEU A 118 -7.34 6.43 8.83
N VAL A 119 -8.13 7.28 9.48
CA VAL A 119 -8.75 8.43 8.79
C VAL A 119 -7.68 9.28 8.07
N ASN A 120 -6.50 9.41 8.66
CA ASN A 120 -5.38 10.15 8.09
C ASN A 120 -4.77 9.49 6.84
N SER A 121 -4.88 8.16 6.69
CA SER A 121 -4.41 7.43 5.51
C SER A 121 -5.02 7.99 4.21
N TYR A 122 -6.31 8.34 4.25
CA TYR A 122 -7.03 8.88 3.10
C TYR A 122 -6.71 10.35 2.80
N LYS A 123 -5.95 11.03 3.68
CA LYS A 123 -5.35 12.34 3.38
C LYS A 123 -4.00 12.19 2.65
N ARG A 124 -3.40 10.99 2.67
CA ARG A 124 -2.24 10.61 1.85
C ARG A 124 -2.65 10.19 0.45
N LEU A 125 -3.70 9.36 0.34
CA LEU A 125 -4.23 8.81 -0.91
C LEU A 125 -5.01 9.85 -1.73
N VAL A 126 -4.33 10.92 -2.12
CA VAL A 126 -4.88 12.00 -2.95
C VAL A 126 -3.92 12.31 -4.10
N PRO A 127 -4.42 12.79 -5.25
CA PRO A 127 -3.57 13.08 -6.40
C PRO A 127 -2.46 14.11 -6.10
N GLY A 128 -1.32 14.00 -6.79
CA GLY A 128 -0.26 15.02 -6.79
C GLY A 128 0.85 14.88 -5.73
N TYR A 129 0.87 13.81 -4.93
CA TYR A 129 1.88 13.57 -3.88
C TYR A 129 2.55 12.20 -3.97
N GLU A 130 2.74 11.67 -5.19
CA GLU A 130 3.30 10.33 -5.48
C GLU A 130 2.57 9.13 -4.85
N ALA A 131 1.46 9.34 -4.15
CA ALA A 131 0.62 8.29 -3.56
C ALA A 131 -0.39 7.74 -4.59
N PRO A 132 -0.54 6.40 -4.71
CA PRO A 132 -1.45 5.84 -5.70
C PRO A 132 -2.91 6.11 -5.32
N VAL A 133 -3.68 6.64 -6.26
CA VAL A 133 -5.13 6.82 -6.13
C VAL A 133 -5.88 5.89 -7.07
N TYR A 134 -5.25 5.51 -8.17
CA TYR A 134 -5.87 4.77 -9.27
C TYR A 134 -5.50 3.30 -9.19
N ILE A 135 -6.49 2.43 -9.37
CA ILE A 135 -6.33 0.99 -9.38
C ILE A 135 -5.78 0.59 -10.74
N SER A 136 -4.46 0.59 -10.84
CA SER A 136 -3.73 0.31 -12.08
C SER A 136 -2.38 -0.31 -11.76
N TRP A 137 -1.76 -0.88 -12.79
CA TRP A 137 -0.39 -1.37 -12.71
C TRP A 137 0.45 -0.88 -13.89
N GLY A 138 1.77 -0.85 -13.72
CA GLY A 138 2.71 -0.43 -14.75
C GLY A 138 4.16 -0.46 -14.27
N ARG A 139 5.11 -0.14 -15.13
CA ARG A 139 6.54 -0.16 -14.82
C ARG A 139 7.13 1.24 -14.63
N THR A 140 6.82 2.16 -15.55
CA THR A 140 7.34 3.53 -15.55
C THR A 140 6.46 4.49 -14.78
N ASN A 141 5.17 4.16 -14.65
CA ASN A 141 4.18 5.02 -14.01
C ASN A 141 4.33 5.08 -12.49
N ARG A 142 4.68 6.26 -11.97
CA ARG A 142 4.77 6.54 -10.51
C ARG A 142 3.42 6.85 -9.86
N SER A 143 2.33 6.91 -10.62
CA SER A 143 0.96 7.04 -10.09
C SER A 143 0.24 5.69 -9.97
N ALA A 144 0.81 4.63 -10.55
CA ALA A 144 0.22 3.29 -10.52
C ALA A 144 0.19 2.71 -9.08
N LEU A 145 -0.87 1.96 -8.78
CA LEU A 145 -1.04 1.24 -7.52
C LEU A 145 -0.01 0.12 -7.36
N ILE A 146 0.15 -0.70 -8.40
CA ILE A 146 1.17 -1.75 -8.45
C ILE A 146 2.23 -1.36 -9.48
N ARG A 147 3.45 -1.16 -9.00
CA ARG A 147 4.59 -0.92 -9.86
C ARG A 147 5.39 -2.20 -10.09
N VAL A 148 5.94 -2.36 -11.29
CA VAL A 148 6.85 -3.46 -11.64
C VAL A 148 8.27 -2.88 -11.80
N PRO A 149 9.11 -2.91 -10.75
CA PRO A 149 10.47 -2.40 -10.83
C PRO A 149 11.26 -3.05 -11.97
N ARG A 150 12.15 -2.27 -12.60
CA ARG A 150 13.10 -2.83 -13.56
C ARG A 150 14.11 -3.70 -12.82
N VAL A 151 14.38 -4.86 -13.40
CA VAL A 151 15.37 -5.81 -12.88
C VAL A 151 16.60 -5.74 -13.76
N SER A 152 17.79 -5.72 -13.14
CA SER A 152 19.06 -5.78 -13.86
C SER A 152 19.15 -7.08 -14.67
N LYS A 153 19.70 -7.00 -15.88
CA LYS A 153 19.91 -8.19 -16.73
C LYS A 153 20.72 -9.24 -15.95
N GLY A 154 20.27 -10.49 -15.97
CA GLY A 154 20.93 -11.61 -15.29
C GLY A 154 20.58 -11.79 -13.80
N ASN A 155 19.64 -11.01 -13.24
CA ASN A 155 19.16 -11.22 -11.87
C ASN A 155 17.64 -11.49 -11.81
N PRO A 156 17.13 -12.57 -12.42
CA PRO A 156 15.70 -12.89 -12.46
C PRO A 156 15.09 -13.09 -11.05
N MET A 157 15.91 -13.37 -10.05
CA MET A 157 15.51 -13.51 -8.66
C MET A 157 14.99 -12.21 -8.05
N ALA A 158 15.39 -11.05 -8.58
CA ALA A 158 14.95 -9.73 -8.11
C ALA A 158 13.59 -9.27 -8.70
N THR A 159 12.95 -10.08 -9.56
CA THR A 159 11.60 -9.81 -10.09
C THR A 159 10.59 -9.72 -8.96
N ARG A 160 9.87 -8.60 -8.87
CA ARG A 160 8.95 -8.31 -7.77
C ARG A 160 7.87 -7.34 -8.20
N LEU A 161 6.81 -7.29 -7.41
CA LEU A 161 5.70 -6.36 -7.54
C LEU A 161 5.71 -5.41 -6.36
N GLU A 162 5.63 -4.11 -6.61
CA GLU A 162 5.62 -3.05 -5.60
C GLU A 162 4.19 -2.55 -5.40
N LEU A 163 3.54 -2.91 -4.29
CA LEU A 163 2.23 -2.38 -3.91
C LEU A 163 2.40 -1.12 -3.06
N ARG A 164 1.82 0.00 -3.50
CA ARG A 164 2.19 1.35 -3.00
C ARG A 164 1.12 2.04 -2.13
N CYS A 165 -0.09 1.47 -2.09
CA CYS A 165 -1.16 1.98 -1.23
C CYS A 165 -0.97 1.75 0.28
N PRO A 166 -0.19 0.76 0.78
CA PRO A 166 -0.03 0.60 2.21
C PRO A 166 0.70 1.79 2.80
N ASP A 167 0.37 2.12 4.04
CA ASP A 167 1.08 3.14 4.79
C ASP A 167 1.64 2.57 6.11
N PRO A 168 2.61 3.26 6.75
CA PRO A 168 3.32 2.71 7.90
C PRO A 168 2.45 2.55 9.16
N SER A 169 1.20 3.07 9.15
CA SER A 169 0.26 2.93 10.25
C SER A 169 -0.40 1.55 10.31
N CYS A 170 -0.38 0.79 9.21
CA CYS A 170 -0.92 -0.56 9.19
C CYS A 170 -0.19 -1.53 10.13
N ASN A 171 -0.92 -2.56 10.52
CA ASN A 171 -0.34 -3.74 11.15
C ASN A 171 0.28 -4.60 10.03
N PRO A 172 1.61 -4.74 9.95
CA PRO A 172 2.26 -5.41 8.83
C PRO A 172 1.88 -6.89 8.72
N TYR A 173 1.57 -7.57 9.83
CA TYR A 173 1.13 -8.97 9.80
C TYR A 173 -0.22 -9.11 9.08
N LEU A 174 -1.20 -8.28 9.44
CA LEU A 174 -2.53 -8.30 8.81
C LEU A 174 -2.45 -7.81 7.37
N ALA A 175 -1.64 -6.76 7.12
CA ALA A 175 -1.43 -6.20 5.80
C ALA A 175 -0.86 -7.25 4.83
N PHE A 176 0.19 -7.97 5.23
CA PHE A 176 0.79 -9.00 4.38
C PHE A 176 -0.14 -10.20 4.18
N ALA A 177 -0.94 -10.56 5.19
CA ALA A 177 -1.93 -11.63 5.06
C ALA A 177 -2.97 -11.32 3.98
N VAL A 178 -3.58 -10.12 4.00
CA VAL A 178 -4.59 -9.75 2.98
C VAL A 178 -3.99 -9.52 1.60
N MET A 179 -2.78 -8.95 1.51
CA MET A 179 -2.07 -8.80 0.23
C MET A 179 -1.78 -10.14 -0.43
N LEU A 180 -1.32 -11.12 0.37
CA LEU A 180 -1.05 -12.47 -0.10
C LEU A 180 -2.35 -13.17 -0.49
N ALA A 181 -3.40 -13.08 0.33
CA ALA A 181 -4.70 -13.67 0.04
C ALA A 181 -5.28 -13.15 -1.28
N ALA A 182 -5.23 -11.83 -1.50
CA ALA A 182 -5.73 -11.21 -2.73
C ALA A 182 -4.95 -11.67 -3.97
N GLY A 183 -3.62 -11.70 -3.89
CA GLY A 183 -2.82 -12.18 -5.01
C GLY A 183 -3.01 -13.69 -5.28
N LEU A 184 -3.15 -14.51 -4.24
CA LEU A 184 -3.44 -15.94 -4.39
C LEU A 184 -4.83 -16.21 -4.95
N ASP A 185 -5.83 -15.41 -4.59
CA ASP A 185 -7.16 -15.50 -5.19
C ASP A 185 -7.12 -15.24 -6.70
N GLY A 186 -6.37 -14.22 -7.13
CA GLY A 186 -6.16 -13.94 -8.56
C GLY A 186 -5.54 -15.13 -9.30
N ILE A 187 -4.56 -15.81 -8.68
CA ILE A 187 -3.97 -17.04 -9.23
C ILE A 187 -5.00 -18.17 -9.29
N LYS A 188 -5.77 -18.42 -8.21
CA LYS A 188 -6.77 -19.49 -8.15
C LYS A 188 -7.87 -19.32 -9.20
N ARG A 189 -8.31 -18.07 -9.42
CA ARG A 189 -9.32 -17.72 -10.41
C ARG A 189 -8.76 -17.46 -11.81
N ASN A 190 -7.43 -17.59 -11.99
CA ASN A 190 -6.71 -17.32 -13.24
C ASN A 190 -7.07 -15.95 -13.84
N LEU A 191 -7.20 -14.94 -12.99
CA LEU A 191 -7.56 -13.59 -13.41
C LEU A 191 -6.47 -13.01 -14.30
N GLN A 192 -6.88 -12.15 -15.23
CA GLN A 192 -5.97 -11.38 -16.08
C GLN A 192 -6.08 -9.91 -15.69
N PRO A 193 -4.96 -9.21 -15.46
CA PRO A 193 -5.02 -7.81 -15.11
C PRO A 193 -5.43 -7.01 -16.37
N PRO A 194 -5.98 -5.79 -16.20
CA PRO A 194 -6.17 -4.88 -17.33
C PRO A 194 -4.83 -4.55 -18.00
N ALA A 195 -4.86 -3.91 -19.17
CA ALA A 195 -3.63 -3.44 -19.81
C ALA A 195 -2.83 -2.52 -18.87
N PRO A 196 -1.49 -2.61 -18.85
CA PRO A 196 -0.66 -1.74 -18.02
C PRO A 196 -0.82 -0.29 -18.45
N ILE A 197 -0.78 0.63 -17.49
CA ILE A 197 -0.87 2.07 -17.73
C ILE A 197 0.50 2.69 -17.44
N GLU A 198 1.22 3.04 -18.50
CA GLU A 198 2.60 3.56 -18.41
C GLU A 198 2.70 5.09 -18.39
N GLU A 199 1.62 5.79 -18.75
CA GLU A 199 1.50 7.25 -18.65
C GLU A 199 1.04 7.70 -17.27
N ASP A 200 1.35 8.94 -16.90
CA ASP A 200 0.93 9.50 -15.61
C ASP A 200 -0.60 9.73 -15.59
N ILE A 201 -1.27 9.05 -14.66
CA ILE A 201 -2.74 9.05 -14.56
C ILE A 201 -3.23 10.36 -13.92
N TYR A 202 -2.38 11.12 -13.22
CA TYR A 202 -2.78 12.41 -12.64
C TYR A 202 -3.22 13.43 -13.69
N HIS A 203 -2.71 13.30 -14.92
CA HIS A 203 -3.02 14.20 -16.03
C HIS A 203 -4.19 13.71 -16.90
N LEU A 204 -4.76 12.53 -16.63
CA LEU A 204 -5.94 12.06 -17.33
C LEU A 204 -7.19 12.76 -16.77
N ASP A 205 -8.00 13.34 -17.65
CA ASP A 205 -9.31 13.87 -17.26
C ASP A 205 -10.25 12.75 -16.74
N GLU A 206 -11.33 13.14 -16.08
CA GLU A 206 -12.27 12.18 -15.47
C GLU A 206 -13.00 11.31 -16.50
N GLU A 207 -13.31 11.86 -17.67
CA GLU A 207 -13.95 11.11 -18.76
C GLU A 207 -13.02 10.01 -19.30
N THR A 208 -11.77 10.33 -19.58
CA THR A 208 -10.76 9.38 -20.07
C THR A 208 -10.50 8.29 -19.05
N ARG A 209 -10.50 8.61 -17.74
CA ARG A 209 -10.38 7.63 -16.66
C ARG A 209 -11.57 6.66 -16.63
N ARG A 210 -12.80 7.18 -16.74
CA ARG A 210 -14.01 6.33 -16.82
C ARG A 210 -14.01 5.45 -18.06
N LEU A 211 -13.65 5.98 -19.23
CA LEU A 211 -13.60 5.24 -20.50
C LEU A 211 -12.58 4.10 -20.45
N ARG A 212 -11.51 4.26 -19.66
CA ARG A 212 -10.48 3.22 -19.47
C ARG A 212 -10.76 2.30 -18.28
N HIS A 213 -11.93 2.42 -17.65
CA HIS A 213 -12.32 1.62 -16.49
C HIS A 213 -11.29 1.64 -15.36
N VAL A 214 -10.68 2.80 -15.13
CA VAL A 214 -9.70 2.99 -14.06
C VAL A 214 -10.44 3.40 -12.80
N ASP A 215 -10.75 2.42 -11.96
CA ASP A 215 -11.32 2.67 -10.63
C ASP A 215 -10.31 3.35 -9.71
N THR A 216 -10.82 3.91 -8.61
CA THR A 216 -10.01 4.59 -7.59
C THR A 216 -10.01 3.80 -6.28
N LEU A 217 -9.02 4.04 -5.44
CA LEU A 217 -9.06 3.61 -4.04
C LEU A 217 -10.15 4.38 -3.28
N PRO A 218 -10.62 3.87 -2.13
CA PRO A 218 -11.57 4.59 -1.29
C PRO A 218 -11.05 5.97 -0.92
N ALA A 219 -11.93 6.97 -0.91
CA ALA A 219 -11.63 8.35 -0.55
C ALA A 219 -11.73 8.60 0.98
N SER A 220 -12.22 7.63 1.74
CA SER A 220 -12.38 7.74 3.18
C SER A 220 -12.30 6.39 3.91
N LEU A 221 -12.07 6.45 5.22
CA LEU A 221 -12.12 5.25 6.08
C LEU A 221 -13.51 4.62 6.07
N SER A 222 -14.58 5.42 6.04
CA SER A 222 -15.96 4.90 5.97
C SER A 222 -16.21 4.09 4.69
N GLU A 223 -15.70 4.55 3.56
CA GLU A 223 -15.82 3.84 2.29
C GLU A 223 -14.99 2.55 2.31
N ALA A 224 -13.74 2.60 2.80
CA ALA A 224 -12.92 1.39 2.93
C ALA A 224 -13.53 0.34 3.86
N ILE A 225 -14.22 0.75 4.93
CA ILE A 225 -15.00 -0.16 5.78
C ILE A 225 -16.10 -0.85 4.95
N ALA A 226 -16.88 -0.08 4.18
CA ALA A 226 -17.95 -0.65 3.37
C ALA A 226 -17.43 -1.62 2.30
N GLU A 227 -16.35 -1.25 1.61
CA GLU A 227 -15.69 -2.10 0.61
C GLU A 227 -15.18 -3.41 1.22
N ALA A 228 -14.54 -3.35 2.39
CA ALA A 228 -14.08 -4.55 3.08
C ALA A 228 -15.23 -5.45 3.56
N GLN A 229 -16.37 -4.88 3.96
CA GLN A 229 -17.56 -5.66 4.33
C GLN A 229 -18.27 -6.30 3.12
N ALA A 230 -18.10 -5.74 1.92
CA ALA A 230 -18.67 -6.28 0.69
C ALA A 230 -17.81 -7.37 0.05
N ASP A 231 -16.55 -7.51 0.47
CA ASP A 231 -15.57 -8.43 -0.09
C ASP A 231 -15.24 -9.56 0.91
N PRO A 232 -15.73 -10.80 0.68
CA PRO A 232 -15.55 -11.90 1.63
C PRO A 232 -14.09 -12.29 1.81
N LEU A 233 -13.20 -11.98 0.85
CA LEU A 233 -11.78 -12.34 0.92
C LEU A 233 -11.11 -11.74 2.15
N ILE A 234 -11.45 -10.50 2.53
CA ILE A 234 -10.80 -9.82 3.65
C ILE A 234 -11.16 -10.52 4.96
N GLU A 235 -12.41 -10.93 5.14
CA GLU A 235 -12.82 -11.70 6.31
C GLU A 235 -12.15 -13.09 6.32
N GLU A 236 -12.15 -13.80 5.19
CA GLU A 236 -11.52 -15.12 5.07
C GLU A 236 -10.02 -15.08 5.41
N ALA A 237 -9.31 -14.03 4.96
CA ALA A 237 -7.89 -13.85 5.20
C ALA A 237 -7.54 -13.54 6.67
N LEU A 238 -8.42 -12.82 7.38
CA LEU A 238 -8.19 -12.39 8.77
C LEU A 238 -8.82 -13.32 9.81
N GLY A 239 -9.83 -14.10 9.41
CA GLY A 239 -10.75 -14.80 10.28
C GLY A 239 -11.82 -13.87 10.88
N SER A 240 -13.04 -14.39 11.04
CA SER A 240 -14.22 -13.60 11.45
C SER A 240 -14.01 -12.78 12.73
N TYR A 241 -13.38 -13.37 13.76
CA TYR A 241 -13.13 -12.63 15.01
C TYR A 241 -12.27 -11.37 14.79
N THR A 242 -11.15 -11.50 14.08
CA THR A 242 -10.24 -10.37 13.82
C THR A 242 -10.92 -9.34 12.94
N PHE A 243 -11.61 -9.78 11.89
CA PHE A 243 -12.30 -8.92 10.95
C PHE A 243 -13.40 -8.09 11.63
N GLU A 244 -14.28 -8.73 12.40
CA GLU A 244 -15.35 -8.05 13.12
C GLU A 244 -14.82 -6.99 14.08
N ARG A 245 -13.79 -7.32 14.88
CA ARG A 245 -13.19 -6.39 15.84
C ARG A 245 -12.48 -5.23 15.14
N LEU A 246 -11.85 -5.49 13.99
CA LEU A 246 -11.25 -4.44 13.16
C LEU A 246 -12.34 -3.48 12.65
N VAL A 247 -13.40 -4.01 12.04
CA VAL A 247 -14.52 -3.20 11.52
C VAL A 247 -15.15 -2.37 12.64
N GLU A 248 -15.40 -2.97 13.80
CA GLU A 248 -15.96 -2.28 14.96
C GLU A 248 -15.06 -1.11 15.42
N ALA A 249 -13.77 -1.37 15.63
CA ALA A 249 -12.82 -0.34 16.05
C ALA A 249 -12.72 0.80 15.03
N LYS A 250 -12.78 0.49 13.72
CA LYS A 250 -12.67 1.48 12.66
C LYS A 250 -13.94 2.30 12.45
N LYS A 251 -15.12 1.71 12.70
CA LYS A 251 -16.37 2.47 12.78
C LYS A 251 -16.34 3.46 13.94
N GLN A 252 -15.88 3.04 15.12
CA GLN A 252 -15.73 3.93 16.28
C GLN A 252 -14.74 5.08 16.00
N GLU A 253 -13.58 4.80 15.38
CA GLU A 253 -12.62 5.83 14.98
C GLU A 253 -13.23 6.84 14.00
N TRP A 254 -13.96 6.36 12.99
CA TRP A 254 -14.64 7.21 12.02
C TRP A 254 -15.74 8.07 12.66
N ASP A 255 -16.53 7.47 13.56
CA ASP A 255 -17.62 8.16 14.24
C ASP A 255 -17.10 9.25 15.19
N ASP A 256 -15.99 9.01 15.90
CA ASP A 256 -15.33 10.08 16.68
C ASP A 256 -14.80 11.19 15.77
N TYR A 257 -14.18 10.86 14.64
CA TYR A 257 -13.66 11.87 13.70
C TYR A 257 -14.76 12.75 13.11
N ARG A 258 -15.85 12.16 12.60
CA ARG A 258 -16.87 12.87 11.81
C ARG A 258 -17.72 13.84 12.62
N ILE A 259 -17.72 13.74 13.96
CA ILE A 259 -18.44 14.65 14.86
C ILE A 259 -17.57 15.80 15.36
N ARG A 260 -16.28 15.82 15.04
CA ARG A 260 -15.38 16.93 15.38
C ARG A 260 -15.61 18.07 14.41
N VAL A 261 -15.78 19.28 14.95
CA VAL A 261 -15.74 20.53 14.18
C VAL A 261 -14.28 21.00 14.11
N MET A 262 -13.71 21.00 12.92
CA MET A 262 -12.32 21.38 12.67
C MET A 262 -12.19 22.88 12.39
N SER A 263 -11.01 23.45 12.66
CA SER A 263 -10.75 24.87 12.35
C SER A 263 -11.03 25.23 10.90
N TRP A 264 -10.77 24.31 9.95
CA TRP A 264 -11.07 24.51 8.53
C TRP A 264 -12.54 24.83 8.26
N GLU A 265 -13.47 24.17 8.98
CA GLU A 265 -14.91 24.40 8.84
C GLU A 265 -15.28 25.78 9.41
N ILE A 266 -14.73 26.13 10.56
CA ILE A 266 -14.98 27.43 11.20
C ILE A 266 -14.46 28.57 10.31
N GLU A 267 -13.20 28.49 9.87
CA GLU A 267 -12.57 29.50 9.02
C GLU A 267 -13.32 29.71 7.70
N ARG A 268 -13.90 28.65 7.14
CA ARG A 268 -14.61 28.69 5.87
C ARG A 268 -16.07 29.13 6.00
N TYR A 269 -16.79 28.59 6.97
CA TYR A 269 -18.26 28.72 7.02
C TYR A 269 -18.73 29.81 7.98
N LEU A 270 -18.05 30.04 9.11
CA LEU A 270 -18.46 31.06 10.10
C LEU A 270 -18.54 32.50 9.54
N PRO A 271 -17.67 32.96 8.61
CA PRO A 271 -17.82 34.30 8.05
C PRO A 271 -18.86 34.38 6.91
N LEU A 272 -19.34 33.24 6.39
CA LEU A 272 -20.27 33.19 5.26
C LEU A 272 -21.73 33.02 5.67
N TYR A 273 -21.99 32.35 6.79
CA TYR A 273 -23.31 32.03 7.32
C TYR A 273 -23.44 32.52 8.77
#